data_AF-A0A7S2AJE7-F1
#
_entry.id   AF-A0A7S2AJE7-F1
#
_cell.length_a   1.000
_cell.length_b   1.000
_cell.length_c   1.000
_cell.angle_alpha   90.00
_cell.angle_beta   90.00
_cell.angle_gamma   90.00
#
_symmetry.space_group_name_H-M   'P 1'
#
loop_
_entity.id
_entity.type
_entity.pdbx_description
1 polymer ?
#
loop_
_entity_poly.entity_id
_entity_poly.type
_entity_poly.pdbx_seq_one_letter_code
_entity_poly.pdbx_strand_id
1 'polypeptide(L)'
;PPQPRSGQPLPQDSSCPQAPAESGAPCSSSCFWGGGAWVVHCEPPSVKEPSGARAGPKPGGLVREKVQQAVDACRLLRSEDFDDRVRQHLHALLQRGVLDEAMETIREQANGKQRRDEVRSWPAYLQRLLKTLMKDFDERHKEVSRSELTSTTRSSDCSPIF
;
A
#
# COMPACT_ATOMS: atom_id res chain seq x y z
N PRO A 1 10.05 62.64 10.34
CA PRO A 1 9.83 62.78 8.88
C PRO A 1 11.15 62.52 8.12
N PRO A 2 11.16 62.02 6.87
CA PRO A 2 10.19 62.28 5.80
C PRO A 2 9.61 61.03 5.12
N GLN A 3 8.50 61.25 4.42
CA GLN A 3 8.01 60.37 3.36
C GLN A 3 8.63 60.76 2.02
N PRO A 4 8.65 59.82 1.06
CA PRO A 4 8.30 60.16 -0.33
C PRO A 4 7.25 59.15 -0.85
N ARG A 5 6.01 59.57 -1.09
CA ARG A 5 5.47 60.12 -2.35
C ARG A 5 5.55 59.19 -3.58
N SER A 6 4.38 58.63 -3.89
CA SER A 6 3.68 58.72 -5.16
C SER A 6 4.25 57.99 -6.40
N GLY A 7 3.50 56.96 -6.80
CA GLY A 7 2.89 56.95 -8.13
C GLY A 7 3.49 56.00 -9.16
N GLN A 8 2.75 54.92 -9.46
CA GLN A 8 2.51 54.59 -10.86
C GLN A 8 1.19 53.79 -11.01
N PRO A 9 0.31 54.18 -11.94
CA PRO A 9 -0.91 53.46 -12.26
C PRO A 9 -0.58 52.22 -13.10
N LEU A 10 -1.20 51.09 -12.76
CA LEU A 10 -1.17 49.88 -13.59
C LEU A 10 -1.97 50.16 -14.88
N PRO A 11 -1.45 49.77 -16.06
CA PRO A 11 -2.22 49.84 -17.29
C PRO A 11 -3.39 48.84 -17.19
N GLN A 12 -4.59 49.38 -17.00
CA GLN A 12 -5.82 48.71 -17.38
C GLN A 12 -5.95 48.86 -18.90
N ASP A 13 -6.03 47.72 -19.58
CA ASP A 13 -6.46 47.51 -20.96
C ASP A 13 -5.39 46.84 -21.82
N SER A 14 -5.51 45.52 -21.93
CA SER A 14 -5.06 44.74 -23.08
C SER A 14 -5.81 43.42 -23.03
N SER A 15 -6.95 43.43 -23.73
CA SER A 15 -7.86 42.32 -23.96
C SER A 15 -7.16 40.98 -24.18
N CYS A 16 -7.52 39.97 -23.39
CA CYS A 16 -7.27 38.57 -23.72
C CYS A 16 -8.06 38.23 -25.00
N PRO A 17 -7.47 37.51 -25.98
CA PRO A 17 -8.25 36.93 -27.06
C PRO A 17 -9.24 35.92 -26.48
N GLN A 18 -10.52 36.18 -26.69
CA GLN A 18 -11.60 35.34 -26.20
C GLN A 18 -11.65 34.04 -27.00
N ALA A 19 -11.23 32.94 -26.38
CA ALA A 19 -11.40 31.61 -26.93
C ALA A 19 -12.91 31.25 -26.98
N PRO A 20 -13.39 30.58 -28.04
CA PRO A 20 -14.78 30.15 -28.12
C PRO A 20 -15.08 29.14 -27.01
N ALA A 21 -16.14 29.43 -26.26
CA ALA A 21 -16.63 28.63 -25.14
C ALA A 21 -17.27 27.33 -25.67
N GLU A 22 -16.54 26.23 -25.55
CA GLU A 22 -17.10 24.89 -25.56
C GLU A 22 -17.25 24.38 -24.13
N SER A 23 -18.42 23.78 -23.91
CA SER A 23 -19.05 23.52 -22.63
C SER A 23 -18.20 22.64 -21.69
N GLY A 24 -18.00 23.12 -20.46
CA GLY A 24 -17.84 22.24 -19.30
C GLY A 24 -16.47 22.18 -18.60
N ALA A 25 -16.00 23.28 -18.02
CA ALA A 25 -15.35 23.35 -16.70
C ALA A 25 -14.71 24.74 -16.48
N PRO A 26 -14.83 25.37 -15.30
CA PRO A 26 -14.08 26.59 -14.99
C PRO A 26 -12.64 26.23 -14.61
N CYS A 27 -11.72 26.16 -15.59
CA CYS A 27 -10.30 26.12 -15.29
C CYS A 27 -9.81 27.55 -14.99
N SER A 28 -9.32 27.76 -13.75
CA SER A 28 -8.70 29.02 -13.36
C SER A 28 -7.31 29.08 -13.98
N SER A 29 -7.24 29.51 -15.24
CA SER A 29 -5.97 29.61 -15.97
C SER A 29 -5.22 30.85 -15.48
N SER A 30 -4.06 30.63 -14.86
CA SER A 30 -3.15 31.70 -14.46
C SER A 30 -1.96 31.73 -15.40
N CYS A 31 -1.77 32.84 -16.11
CA CYS A 31 -0.65 33.04 -17.01
C CYS A 31 0.45 33.80 -16.26
N PHE A 32 1.66 33.23 -16.20
CA PHE A 32 2.82 33.90 -15.62
C PHE A 32 3.90 34.11 -16.70
N TRP A 33 4.55 35.28 -16.66
CA TRP A 33 5.65 35.61 -17.57
C TRP A 33 6.98 35.15 -16.98
N GLY A 34 7.59 34.11 -17.57
CA GLY A 34 8.88 33.56 -17.15
C GLY A 34 9.84 33.41 -18.32
N GLY A 35 11.05 33.96 -18.20
CA GLY A 35 12.13 33.71 -19.18
C GLY A 35 11.92 34.29 -20.59
N GLY A 36 11.07 35.30 -20.76
CA GLY A 36 10.83 35.94 -22.06
C GLY A 36 9.72 35.31 -22.90
N ALA A 37 8.95 34.37 -22.34
CA ALA A 37 7.80 33.76 -23.00
C ALA A 37 6.59 33.66 -22.04
N TRP A 38 5.39 33.67 -22.61
CA TRP A 38 4.16 33.36 -21.87
C TRP A 38 4.05 31.86 -21.68
N VAL A 39 3.97 31.42 -20.42
CA VAL A 39 3.66 30.03 -20.08
C VAL A 39 2.25 30.00 -19.54
N VAL A 40 1.35 29.31 -20.26
CA VAL A 40 0.00 29.03 -19.79
C VAL A 40 0.09 27.89 -18.80
N HIS A 41 -0.07 28.20 -17.52
CA HIS A 41 -0.22 27.18 -16.50
C HIS A 41 -1.70 26.85 -16.39
N CYS A 42 -2.10 25.73 -17.00
CA CYS A 42 -3.39 25.12 -16.72
C CYS A 42 -3.29 24.50 -15.34
N GLU A 43 -3.59 25.30 -14.31
CA GLU A 43 -3.83 24.75 -12.98
C GLU A 43 -5.18 24.00 -13.07
N PRO A 44 -5.19 22.66 -12.90
CA PRO A 44 -6.43 21.92 -12.94
C PRO A 44 -7.35 22.50 -11.86
N PRO A 45 -8.66 22.64 -12.13
CA PRO A 45 -9.59 23.15 -11.14
C PRO A 45 -9.38 22.35 -9.87
N SER A 46 -9.10 23.05 -8.78
CA SER A 46 -9.13 22.50 -7.43
C SER A 46 -10.56 22.03 -7.16
N VAL A 47 -10.88 20.87 -7.72
CA VAL A 47 -11.98 20.04 -7.31
C VAL A 47 -11.73 19.83 -5.83
N LYS A 48 -12.66 20.34 -5.01
CA LYS A 48 -12.91 19.76 -3.70
C LYS A 48 -13.40 18.33 -3.95
N GLU A 49 -12.47 17.46 -4.34
CA GLU A 49 -12.69 16.03 -4.29
C GLU A 49 -12.98 15.70 -2.82
N PRO A 50 -14.07 14.99 -2.49
CA PRO A 50 -14.02 14.18 -1.29
C PRO A 50 -12.78 13.31 -1.46
N SER A 51 -11.80 13.48 -0.55
CA SER A 51 -10.48 12.87 -0.52
C SER A 51 -10.56 11.33 -0.60
N GLY A 52 -10.96 10.81 -1.75
CA GLY A 52 -10.98 9.43 -2.16
C GLY A 52 -9.75 9.22 -3.01
N ALA A 53 -8.58 9.38 -2.39
CA ALA A 53 -7.33 8.96 -2.98
C ALA A 53 -7.53 7.55 -3.53
N ARG A 54 -7.46 7.39 -4.86
CA ARG A 54 -7.06 6.14 -5.51
C ARG A 54 -5.59 5.85 -5.14
N ALA A 55 -5.33 5.70 -3.86
CA ALA A 55 -4.24 4.88 -3.39
C ALA A 55 -4.75 3.45 -3.63
N GLY A 56 -4.02 2.66 -4.44
CA GLY A 56 -4.12 1.20 -4.29
C GLY A 56 -4.08 0.89 -2.79
N PRO A 57 -4.91 -0.04 -2.29
CA PRO A 57 -5.11 -0.22 -0.87
C PRO A 57 -3.74 -0.29 -0.20
N LYS A 58 -3.45 0.72 0.64
CA LYS A 58 -2.17 0.76 1.36
C LYS A 58 -2.01 -0.61 2.03
N PRO A 59 -0.82 -1.22 2.05
CA PRO A 59 -0.65 -2.57 2.61
C PRO A 59 -1.19 -2.67 4.06
N GLY A 60 -1.24 -1.57 4.82
CA GLY A 60 -1.87 -1.53 6.15
C GLY A 60 -3.40 -1.57 6.15
N GLY A 61 -4.04 -1.09 5.08
CA GLY A 61 -5.48 -1.22 4.87
C GLY A 61 -5.89 -2.67 4.68
N LEU A 62 -5.13 -3.44 3.88
CA LEU A 62 -5.40 -4.86 3.62
C LEU A 62 -5.26 -5.71 4.90
N VAL A 63 -4.19 -5.51 5.67
CA VAL A 63 -4.01 -6.22 6.95
C VAL A 63 -5.16 -5.90 7.90
N ARG A 64 -5.55 -4.62 8.01
CA ARG A 64 -6.66 -4.21 8.88
C ARG A 64 -8.00 -4.82 8.44
N GLU A 65 -8.28 -4.82 7.14
CA GLU A 65 -9.48 -5.41 6.57
C GLU A 65 -9.56 -6.91 6.85
N LYS A 66 -8.47 -7.64 6.60
CA LYS A 66 -8.42 -9.09 6.87
C LYS A 66 -8.56 -9.41 8.35
N VAL A 67 -7.92 -8.64 9.23
CA VAL A 67 -8.08 -8.76 10.68
C VAL A 67 -9.54 -8.54 11.07
N GLN A 68 -10.17 -7.49 10.56
CA GLN A 68 -11.58 -7.23 10.84
C GLN A 68 -12.47 -8.39 10.37
N GLN A 69 -12.23 -8.90 9.16
CA GLN A 69 -12.96 -10.04 8.62
C GLN A 69 -12.82 -11.29 9.49
N ALA A 70 -11.64 -11.55 10.06
CA ALA A 70 -11.43 -12.67 10.97
C ALA A 70 -12.11 -12.47 12.33
N VAL A 71 -12.11 -11.25 12.86
CA VAL A 71 -12.83 -10.88 14.08
C VAL A 71 -14.35 -11.04 13.87
N ASP A 72 -14.86 -10.61 12.71
CA ASP A 72 -16.28 -10.72 12.38
C ASP A 72 -16.70 -12.20 12.19
N ALA A 73 -15.81 -13.03 11.64
CA ALA A 73 -16.03 -14.45 11.47
C ALA A 73 -15.94 -15.25 12.78
N CYS A 74 -15.09 -14.83 13.71
CA CYS A 74 -14.79 -15.55 14.95
C CYS A 74 -15.10 -14.70 16.18
N ARG A 75 -16.22 -14.98 16.86
CA ARG A 75 -16.65 -14.25 18.07
C ARG A 75 -15.68 -14.30 19.26
N LEU A 76 -14.72 -15.23 19.24
CA LEU A 76 -13.70 -15.36 20.29
C LEU A 76 -12.53 -14.39 20.12
N LEU A 77 -12.24 -14.01 18.87
CA LEU A 77 -11.18 -13.09 18.53
C LEU A 77 -11.70 -11.65 18.67
N ARG A 78 -10.91 -10.79 19.28
CA ARG A 78 -11.17 -9.36 19.34
C ARG A 78 -10.08 -8.61 18.59
N SER A 79 -10.41 -7.40 18.15
CA SER A 79 -9.43 -6.50 17.54
C SER A 79 -8.26 -6.18 18.48
N GLU A 80 -8.49 -6.24 19.79
CA GLU A 80 -7.47 -6.06 20.84
C GLU A 80 -6.44 -7.19 20.88
N ASP A 81 -6.82 -8.40 20.46
CA ASP A 81 -5.93 -9.56 20.47
C ASP A 81 -4.85 -9.47 19.37
N PHE A 82 -5.08 -8.61 18.37
CA PHE A 82 -4.14 -8.28 17.31
C PHE A 82 -3.30 -7.06 17.71
N ASP A 83 -2.34 -7.27 18.61
CA ASP A 83 -1.37 -6.26 19.02
C ASP A 83 -0.49 -5.78 17.85
N ASP A 84 0.28 -4.71 18.08
CA ASP A 84 1.14 -4.13 17.04
C ASP A 84 2.16 -5.14 16.48
N ARG A 85 2.63 -6.09 17.30
CA ARG A 85 3.59 -7.12 16.88
C ARG A 85 2.93 -8.17 15.99
N VAL A 86 1.71 -8.62 16.32
CA VAL A 86 0.91 -9.51 15.47
C VAL A 86 0.68 -8.82 14.13
N ARG A 87 0.29 -7.53 14.12
CA ARG A 87 0.09 -6.76 12.89
C ARG A 87 1.37 -6.63 12.07
N GLN A 88 2.51 -6.40 12.71
CA GLN A 88 3.82 -6.40 12.02
C GLN A 88 4.13 -7.75 11.36
N HIS A 89 3.84 -8.87 12.02
CA HIS A 89 4.00 -10.19 11.43
C HIS A 89 3.04 -10.42 10.26
N LEU A 90 1.78 -10.02 10.38
CA LEU A 90 0.80 -10.08 9.27
C LEU A 90 1.25 -9.22 8.08
N HIS A 91 1.85 -8.06 8.33
CA HIS A 91 2.44 -7.23 7.29
C HIS A 91 3.61 -7.92 6.58
N ALA A 92 4.48 -8.61 7.31
CA ALA A 92 5.56 -9.40 6.71
C ALA A 92 5.00 -10.55 5.86
N LEU A 93 3.92 -11.20 6.30
CA LEU A 93 3.23 -12.25 5.54
C LEU A 93 2.52 -11.71 4.30
N LEU A 94 1.96 -10.50 4.36
CA LEU A 94 1.40 -9.82 3.20
C LEU A 94 2.47 -9.55 2.14
N GLN A 95 3.65 -9.06 2.55
CA GLN A 95 4.79 -8.84 1.64
C GLN A 95 5.27 -10.13 0.97
N ARG A 96 5.06 -11.27 1.63
CA ARG A 96 5.38 -12.61 1.13
C ARG A 96 4.24 -13.25 0.32
N GLY A 97 3.06 -12.62 0.24
CA GLY A 97 1.90 -13.12 -0.51
C GLY A 97 1.13 -14.26 0.19
N VAL A 98 1.33 -14.45 1.48
CA VAL A 98 0.82 -15.62 2.24
C VAL A 98 -0.13 -15.21 3.36
N LEU A 99 -0.64 -13.98 3.30
CA LEU A 99 -1.57 -13.44 4.29
C LEU A 99 -2.86 -14.24 4.33
N ASP A 100 -3.40 -14.66 3.18
CA ASP A 100 -4.66 -15.38 3.12
C ASP A 100 -4.58 -16.75 3.82
N GLU A 101 -3.54 -17.55 3.56
CA GLU A 101 -3.27 -18.82 4.27
C GLU A 101 -3.11 -18.60 5.77
N ALA A 102 -2.40 -17.54 6.17
CA ALA A 102 -2.18 -17.25 7.57
C ALA A 102 -3.49 -16.86 8.29
N MET A 103 -4.32 -16.05 7.65
CA MET A 103 -5.62 -15.64 8.19
C MET A 103 -6.60 -16.81 8.24
N GLU A 104 -6.58 -17.70 7.24
CA GLU A 104 -7.37 -18.94 7.26
C GLU A 104 -6.96 -19.84 8.43
N THR A 105 -5.66 -20.09 8.60
CA THR A 105 -5.13 -20.87 9.72
C THR A 105 -5.53 -20.28 11.06
N ILE A 106 -5.47 -18.94 11.21
CA ILE A 106 -5.91 -18.27 12.45
C ILE A 106 -7.39 -18.54 12.71
N ARG A 107 -8.27 -18.43 11.70
CA ARG A 107 -9.71 -18.70 11.87
C ARG A 107 -9.97 -20.14 12.25
N GLU A 108 -9.31 -21.11 11.60
CA GLU A 108 -9.47 -22.52 11.90
C GLU A 108 -9.05 -22.84 13.34
N GLN A 109 -7.87 -22.35 13.74
CA GLN A 109 -7.36 -22.54 15.09
C GLN A 109 -8.23 -21.85 16.13
N ALA A 110 -8.74 -20.65 15.84
CA ALA A 110 -9.63 -19.92 16.73
C ALA A 110 -11.02 -20.56 16.85
N ASN A 111 -11.61 -21.04 15.74
CA ASN A 111 -12.88 -21.76 15.74
C ASN A 111 -12.79 -23.16 16.36
N GLY A 112 -11.62 -23.78 16.31
CA GLY A 112 -11.36 -25.05 17.00
C GLY A 112 -11.36 -24.92 18.53
N LYS A 113 -11.31 -23.70 19.09
CA LYS A 113 -11.44 -23.45 20.53
C LYS A 113 -12.90 -23.22 20.89
N GLN A 114 -13.39 -23.88 21.94
CA GLN A 114 -14.77 -23.69 22.40
C GLN A 114 -14.91 -22.43 23.26
N ARG A 115 -13.85 -22.05 23.99
CA ARG A 115 -13.85 -20.89 24.89
C ARG A 115 -12.64 -20.00 24.73
N ARG A 116 -12.86 -18.69 24.90
CA ARG A 116 -11.80 -17.67 24.91
C ARG A 116 -10.78 -17.92 26.02
N ASP A 117 -11.24 -18.44 27.16
CA ASP A 117 -10.44 -18.65 28.38
C ASP A 117 -9.45 -19.82 28.28
N GLU A 118 -9.59 -20.68 27.25
CA GLU A 118 -8.62 -21.75 26.97
C GLU A 118 -7.24 -21.18 26.62
N VAL A 119 -7.21 -19.98 26.02
CA VAL A 119 -6.00 -19.30 25.62
C VAL A 119 -5.69 -18.19 26.61
N ARG A 120 -4.71 -18.44 27.48
CA ARG A 120 -4.26 -17.50 28.51
C ARG A 120 -3.82 -16.14 27.96
N SER A 121 -3.32 -16.11 26.72
CA SER A 121 -2.95 -14.87 26.01
C SER A 121 -3.09 -15.07 24.50
N TRP A 122 -4.16 -14.51 23.95
CA TRP A 122 -4.42 -14.54 22.50
C TRP A 122 -3.31 -13.87 21.67
N PRO A 123 -2.79 -12.68 22.00
CA PRO A 123 -1.70 -12.07 21.24
C PRO A 123 -0.46 -12.98 21.16
N ALA A 124 -0.05 -13.59 22.29
CA ALA A 124 1.11 -14.47 22.34
C ALA A 124 0.89 -15.81 21.62
N TYR A 125 -0.35 -16.29 21.56
CA TYR A 125 -0.74 -17.46 20.78
C TYR A 125 -0.69 -17.15 19.28
N LEU A 126 -1.29 -16.05 18.85
CA LEU A 126 -1.26 -15.58 17.45
C LEU A 126 0.17 -15.33 16.97
N GLN A 127 1.01 -14.67 17.77
CA GLN A 127 2.42 -14.47 17.41
C GLN A 127 3.16 -15.80 17.19
N ARG A 128 2.91 -16.81 18.04
CA ARG A 128 3.54 -18.13 17.88
C ARG A 128 3.06 -18.81 16.60
N LEU A 129 1.76 -18.79 16.34
CA LEU A 129 1.16 -19.36 15.14
C LEU A 129 1.73 -18.71 13.86
N LEU A 130 1.78 -17.37 13.83
CA LEU A 130 2.34 -16.62 12.71
C LEU A 130 3.83 -16.91 12.50
N LYS A 131 4.61 -17.04 13.58
CA LYS A 131 6.03 -17.40 13.49
C LYS A 131 6.24 -18.80 12.92
N THR A 132 5.43 -19.77 13.32
CA THR A 132 5.47 -21.12 12.76
C THR A 132 5.20 -21.08 11.25
N LEU A 133 4.13 -20.39 10.83
CA LEU A 133 3.81 -20.24 9.42
C LEU A 133 4.94 -19.57 8.62
N MET A 134 5.52 -18.48 9.14
CA MET A 134 6.66 -17.82 8.49
C MET A 134 7.84 -18.78 8.30
N LYS A 135 8.14 -19.58 9.33
CA LYS A 135 9.22 -20.57 9.30
C LYS A 135 8.93 -21.66 8.25
N ASP A 136 7.73 -22.23 8.25
CA ASP A 136 7.34 -23.28 7.31
C ASP A 136 7.40 -22.78 5.86
N PHE A 137 7.04 -21.52 5.63
CA PHE A 137 7.21 -20.87 4.33
C PHE A 137 8.67 -20.67 3.93
N ASP A 138 9.51 -20.20 4.85
CA ASP A 138 10.95 -20.03 4.59
C ASP A 138 11.63 -21.37 4.29
N GLU A 139 11.23 -22.45 4.96
CA GLU A 139 11.72 -23.81 4.72
C GLU A 139 11.31 -24.33 3.33
N ARG A 140 10.03 -24.18 2.94
CA ARG A 140 9.54 -24.54 1.60
C ARG A 140 10.27 -23.78 0.49
N HIS A 141 10.49 -22.47 0.67
CA HIS A 141 11.12 -21.65 -0.36
C HIS A 141 12.62 -21.95 -0.50
N LYS A 142 13.28 -22.33 0.60
CA LYS A 142 14.70 -22.72 0.60
C LYS A 142 14.94 -24.05 -0.12
N GLU A 143 14.01 -25.00 -0.03
CA GLU A 143 14.12 -26.31 -0.69
C GLU A 143 14.05 -26.18 -2.23
N VAL A 144 13.19 -25.30 -2.73
CA VAL A 144 13.08 -25.00 -4.16
C VAL A 144 14.40 -24.45 -4.70
N SER A 145 14.99 -23.46 -4.02
CA SER A 145 16.28 -22.88 -4.44
C SER A 145 17.46 -23.85 -4.35
N ARG A 146 17.40 -24.85 -3.45
CA ARG A 146 18.44 -25.87 -3.33
C ARG A 146 18.37 -26.90 -4.46
N SER A 147 17.16 -27.24 -4.88
CA SER A 147 16.90 -28.28 -5.88
C SER A 147 17.27 -27.83 -7.31
N GLU A 148 17.22 -26.53 -7.58
CA GLU A 148 17.63 -25.94 -8.86
C GLU A 148 19.16 -26.00 -9.09
N LEU A 149 19.97 -26.00 -8.02
CA LEU A 149 21.43 -25.94 -8.15
C LEU A 149 22.09 -27.32 -8.39
N THR A 150 21.35 -28.43 -8.21
CA THR A 150 21.91 -29.78 -8.37
C THR A 150 21.65 -30.43 -9.73
N SER A 151 20.88 -29.77 -10.60
CA SER A 151 20.49 -30.35 -11.90
C SER A 151 21.38 -29.91 -13.08
N THR A 152 22.32 -28.99 -12.88
CA THR A 152 23.17 -28.42 -13.95
C THR A 152 24.65 -28.84 -13.84
N THR A 153 24.96 -30.03 -13.35
CA THR A 153 26.31 -30.60 -13.51
C THR A 153 26.24 -32.12 -13.67
N ARG A 154 25.62 -32.56 -14.77
CA ARG A 154 25.84 -33.91 -15.31
C ARG A 154 25.52 -33.98 -16.81
N SER A 155 26.09 -33.04 -17.56
CA SER A 155 26.20 -33.13 -19.02
C SER A 155 27.60 -32.67 -19.42
N SER A 156 28.55 -33.59 -19.27
CA SER A 156 29.87 -33.56 -19.91
C SER A 156 30.45 -34.95 -19.74
N ASP A 157 29.79 -35.93 -20.35
CA ASP A 157 30.46 -37.19 -20.69
C ASP A 157 30.99 -37.00 -22.11
N CYS A 158 32.23 -36.52 -22.18
CA CYS A 158 33.04 -36.55 -23.39
C CYS A 158 33.26 -38.02 -23.75
N SER A 159 32.66 -38.48 -24.85
CA SER A 159 32.99 -39.79 -25.41
C SER A 159 34.48 -39.83 -25.79
N PRO A 160 35.25 -40.83 -25.35
CA PRO A 160 36.58 -41.05 -25.88
C PRO A 160 36.46 -41.66 -27.28
N ILE A 161 36.98 -40.93 -28.27
CA ILE A 161 37.31 -41.48 -29.58
C ILE A 161 38.59 -42.30 -29.40
N PHE A 162 38.52 -43.62 -29.58
CA PHE A 162 39.65 -44.42 -30.07
C PHE A 162 39.16 -45.71 -30.74
#